data_AF-A0A453HLW7-F1
#
_entry.id   AF-A0A453HLW7-F1
#
_cell.length_a   1.000
_cell.length_b   1.000
_cell.length_c   1.000
_cell.angle_alpha   90.00
_cell.angle_beta   90.00
_cell.angle_gamma   90.00
#
_symmetry.space_group_name_H-M   'P 1'
#
loop_
_entity.id
_entity.type
_entity.pdbx_description
1 polymer ?
#
loop_
_entity_poly.entity_id
_entity_poly.type
_entity_poly.pdbx_seq_one_letter_code
_entity_poly.pdbx_strand_id
1 'polypeptide(L)' 'MICRQQRHKRTTCPDRGHIPKPVRKPARCTNCGIEGHRRNNCKRVGDLRINNI' A
#
# COMPACT_ATOMS: atom_id res chain seq x y z
N MET A 1 16.27 -16.70 -1.13
CA MET A 1 15.81 -16.80 -2.55
C MET A 1 14.82 -17.95 -2.62
N ILE A 2 13.74 -17.85 -3.40
CA ILE A 2 12.73 -18.94 -3.47
C ILE A 2 13.27 -20.05 -4.38
N CYS A 3 13.79 -19.69 -5.54
CA CYS A 3 14.49 -20.58 -6.45
C CYS A 3 15.93 -20.07 -6.70
N ARG A 4 16.88 -20.99 -6.95
CA ARG A 4 18.32 -20.68 -7.10
C ARG A 4 18.74 -20.24 -8.52
N GLN A 5 17.77 -20.13 -9.44
CA GLN A 5 18.04 -19.70 -10.80
C GLN A 5 18.25 -18.18 -10.89
N GLN A 6 19.33 -17.80 -11.55
CA GLN A 6 19.59 -16.42 -11.94
C GLN A 6 18.74 -16.12 -13.18
N ARG A 7 18.00 -14.99 -13.18
CA ARG A 7 17.27 -14.34 -14.32
C ARG A 7 15.89 -13.77 -13.98
N HIS A 8 15.43 -13.82 -12.73
CA HIS A 8 14.15 -13.20 -12.35
C HIS A 8 14.15 -12.69 -10.91
N LYS A 9 13.26 -11.75 -10.61
CA LYS A 9 13.09 -11.20 -9.25
C LYS A 9 12.31 -12.20 -8.39
N ARG A 10 12.52 -12.19 -7.07
CA ARG A 10 11.78 -13.05 -6.12
C ARG A 10 10.25 -12.98 -6.31
N THR A 11 9.71 -11.82 -6.66
CA THR A 11 8.28 -11.60 -6.87
C THR A 11 7.73 -12.25 -8.15
N THR A 12 8.60 -12.58 -9.09
CA THR A 12 8.29 -13.19 -10.39
C THR A 12 8.92 -14.59 -10.53
N CYS A 13 9.41 -15.21 -9.45
CA CYS A 13 9.92 -16.59 -9.49
C CYS A 13 8.73 -17.54 -9.80
N PRO A 14 8.84 -18.42 -10.80
CA PRO A 14 7.77 -19.36 -11.14
C PRO A 14 7.48 -20.35 -9.99
N ASP A 15 8.52 -20.72 -9.24
CA ASP A 15 8.41 -21.56 -8.03
C ASP A 15 7.78 -20.84 -6.83
N ARG A 16 7.54 -19.52 -6.94
CA ARG A 16 6.81 -18.75 -5.90
C ARG A 16 5.40 -19.29 -5.69
N GLY A 17 4.83 -19.99 -6.67
CA GLY A 17 3.51 -20.60 -6.55
C GLY A 17 2.40 -19.60 -6.18
N HIS A 18 1.38 -20.12 -5.51
CA HIS A 18 0.18 -19.39 -5.10
C HIS A 18 0.35 -18.66 -3.75
N ILE A 19 1.56 -18.14 -3.43
CA ILE A 19 1.74 -17.36 -2.19
C ILE A 19 0.80 -16.15 -2.25
N PRO A 20 -0.22 -16.08 -1.36
CA PRO A 20 -1.16 -14.97 -1.38
C PRO A 20 -0.38 -13.68 -1.14
N LYS A 21 -0.61 -12.70 -2.03
CA LYS A 21 -0.07 -11.37 -1.81
C LYS A 21 -0.70 -10.86 -0.50
N PRO A 22 0.10 -10.30 0.44
CA PRO A 22 -0.49 -9.71 1.63
C PRO A 22 -1.52 -8.67 1.18
N VAL A 23 -2.70 -8.72 1.79
CA VAL A 23 -3.76 -7.74 1.54
C VAL A 23 -3.17 -6.36 1.81
N ARG A 24 -3.12 -5.54 0.76
CA ARG A 24 -2.63 -4.17 0.92
C ARG A 24 -3.61 -3.45 1.83
N LYS A 25 -3.09 -2.82 2.88
CA LYS A 25 -3.88 -1.90 3.70
C LYS A 25 -4.51 -0.86 2.78
N PRO A 26 -5.76 -0.43 3.02
CA PRO A 26 -6.38 0.58 2.20
C PRO A 26 -5.52 1.86 2.22
N ALA A 27 -5.52 2.57 1.11
CA ALA A 27 -4.82 3.84 1.05
C ALA A 27 -5.54 4.83 1.98
N ARG A 28 -4.88 5.21 3.08
CA ARG A 28 -5.27 6.34 3.92
C ARG A 28 -4.69 7.63 3.34
N CYS A 29 -5.51 8.67 3.31
CA CYS A 29 -5.06 9.99 2.96
C CYS A 29 -4.12 10.51 4.07
N THR A 30 -2.88 10.86 3.71
CA THR A 30 -1.90 11.41 4.66
C THR A 30 -2.19 12.84 5.09
N ASN A 31 -3.16 13.51 4.46
CA ASN A 31 -3.61 14.85 4.86
C ASN A 31 -4.77 14.79 5.87
N CYS A 32 -5.74 13.89 5.70
CA CYS A 32 -6.96 13.87 6.54
C CYS A 32 -7.24 12.54 7.27
N GLY A 33 -6.42 11.50 7.07
CA GLY A 33 -6.53 10.20 7.75
C GLY A 33 -7.61 9.24 7.21
N ILE A 34 -8.47 9.70 6.29
CA ILE A 34 -9.60 8.92 5.76
C ILE A 34 -9.16 7.97 4.64
N GLU A 35 -9.75 6.77 4.62
CA GLU A 35 -9.56 5.77 3.58
C GLU A 35 -10.40 6.08 2.32
N GLY A 36 -9.89 5.68 1.15
CA GLY A 36 -10.63 5.81 -0.12
C GLY A 36 -10.13 6.91 -1.05
N HIS A 37 -9.14 7.72 -0.62
CA HIS A 37 -8.46 8.65 -1.52
C HIS A 37 -6.99 8.89 -1.11
N ARG A 38 -6.18 9.36 -2.06
CA ARG A 38 -4.80 9.82 -1.81
C ARG A 38 -4.79 11.32 -1.53
N ARG A 39 -3.72 11.81 -0.91
CA ARG A 39 -3.51 13.24 -0.61
C ARG A 39 -3.78 14.17 -1.80
N ASN A 40 -3.36 13.78 -3.01
CA ASN A 40 -3.54 14.59 -4.21
C ASN A 40 -5.00 14.75 -4.66
N ASN A 41 -5.89 13.87 -4.19
CA ASN A 41 -7.34 13.93 -4.44
C ASN A 41 -8.11 14.32 -3.17
N CYS A 42 -7.41 14.82 -2.15
CA CYS A 42 -8.05 15.23 -0.92
C CYS A 42 -8.80 16.55 -1.14
N LYS A 43 -10.13 16.48 -1.07
CA LYS A 43 -11.01 17.67 -1.17
C LYS A 43 -11.01 18.52 0.12
N ARG A 44 -10.39 18.04 1.20
CA ARG A 44 -10.16 18.84 2.42
C ARG A 44 -8.96 19.75 2.20
N VAL A 45 -9.19 20.82 1.46
CA VAL A 45 -8.25 21.95 1.42
C VAL A 45 -8.46 22.74 2.71
N GLY A 46 -7.82 22.35 3.81
CA GLY A 46 -7.73 23.24 5.00
C GLY A 46 -7.88 22.64 6.40
N ASP A 47 -8.33 21.40 6.60
CA ASP A 47 -8.53 20.90 7.97
C ASP A 47 -7.25 20.27 8.54
N LEU A 48 -6.34 21.15 8.96
CA LEU A 48 -5.32 20.80 9.95
C LEU A 48 -6.01 20.40 11.26
N ARG A 49 -5.70 19.20 11.72
CA ARG A 49 -5.61 18.81 13.14
C ARG A 49 -6.77 19.29 14.03
N ILE A 50 -7.81 18.47 14.13
CA ILE A 50 -8.53 18.38 15.39
C ILE A 50 -8.19 17.01 15.98
N ASN A 51 -7.16 16.99 16.83
CA ASN A 51 -7.07 15.98 17.86
C ASN A 51 -8.15 16.34 18.88
N ASN A 52 -9.13 15.46 19.11
CA ASN A 52 -10.09 15.61 20.21
C ASN A 52 -10.04 14.34 21.07
N ILE A 53 -9.57 14.58 22.31
CA ILE A 53 -9.89 13.94 23.59
C ILE A 53 -9.57 12.45 23.78
#